data_AF-A0A2H0SE82-F1
#
_entry.id   AF-A0A2H0SE82-F1
#
_cell.length_a   1.000
_cell.length_b   1.000
_cell.length_c   1.000
_cell.angle_alpha   90.00
_cell.angle_beta   90.00
_cell.angle_gamma   90.00
#
_symmetry.space_group_name_H-M   'P 1'
#
loop_
_entity.id
_entity.type
_entity.pdbx_description
1 polymer ?
#
loop_
_entity_poly.entity_id
_entity_poly.type
_entity_poly.pdbx_seq_one_letter_code
_entity_poly.pdbx_strand_id
1 'polypeptide(L)' 'GMARVDFLLTKDNELYLNELNTIPGFTSISMYPKLWEASGLSYKDLLDQLITLALARSKEKQDIKITYQPKNDWYNK' A
#
# COMPACT_ATOMS: atom_id res chain seq x y z
N GLY A 1 -2.50 -1.30 -0.69
CA GLY A 1 -1.61 -1.38 0.49
C GLY A 1 -2.05 -0.32 1.49
N MET A 2 -1.14 0.15 2.34
CA MET A 2 -1.42 1.24 3.28
C MET A 2 -0.20 2.10 3.54
N ALA A 3 -0.44 3.33 3.96
CA ALA A 3 0.53 4.17 4.66
C ALA A 3 -0.22 5.22 5.50
N ARG A 4 0.36 5.62 6.63
CA ARG A 4 -0.01 6.87 7.32
C ARG A 4 0.97 7.95 6.89
N VAL A 5 0.45 9.11 6.52
CA VAL A 5 1.24 10.26 6.09
C VAL A 5 1.07 11.35 7.13
N ASP A 6 2.16 11.73 7.78
CA ASP A 6 2.14 12.69 8.87
C ASP A 6 2.66 14.04 8.37
N PHE A 7 1.87 15.09 8.64
CA PHE A 7 2.14 16.45 8.17
C PHE A 7 2.42 17.39 9.34
N LEU A 8 3.21 18.43 9.06
CA LEU A 8 3.30 19.64 9.88
C LEU A 8 2.50 20.75 9.19
N LEU A 9 1.63 21.43 9.93
CA LEU A 9 0.84 22.57 9.45
C LEU A 9 1.35 23.85 10.12
N THR A 10 1.76 24.84 9.34
CA THR A 10 2.20 26.14 9.88
C THR A 10 1.01 27.04 10.22
N LYS A 11 1.27 28.14 10.93
CA LYS A 11 0.25 29.16 11.24
C LYS A 11 -0.30 29.85 9.99
N ASP A 12 0.47 29.85 8.90
CA ASP A 12 0.10 30.44 7.62
C ASP A 12 -0.59 29.42 6.69
N ASN A 13 -0.99 28.26 7.23
CA ASN A 13 -1.63 27.13 6.52
C ASN A 13 -0.75 26.42 5.48
N GLU A 14 0.57 26.51 5.59
CA GLU A 14 1.49 25.72 4.76
C GLU A 14 1.60 24.29 5.31
N LEU A 15 1.47 23.30 4.42
CA LEU A 15 1.56 21.88 4.74
C LEU A 15 2.93 21.32 4.34
N TYR A 16 3.62 20.71 5.30
CA TYR A 16 4.88 20.01 5.08
C TYR A 16 4.72 18.53 5.37
N LEU A 17 5.15 17.69 4.44
CA LEU A 17 5.26 16.25 4.67
C LEU A 17 6.43 15.98 5.62
N ASN A 18 6.16 15.37 6.78
CA ASN A 18 7.19 15.02 7.76
C ASN A 18 7.66 13.58 7.60
N GLU A 19 6.73 12.62 7.68
CA GLU A 19 7.06 11.19 7.60
C GLU A 19 5.98 10.39 6.87
N LEU A 20 6.40 9.24 6.32
CA LEU A 20 5.53 8.25 5.70
C LEU A 20 5.73 6.90 6.39
N ASN A 21 4.70 6.45 7.08
CA ASN A 21 4.69 5.18 7.82
C ASN A 21 3.99 4.11 7.00
N THR A 22 4.75 3.19 6.39
CA THR A 22 4.20 2.07 5.61
C THR A 22 3.59 0.98 6.49
N ILE A 23 4.06 0.86 7.73
CA ILE A 23 3.52 -0.02 8.79
C ILE A 23 3.27 0.83 10.04
N PRO A 24 2.19 1.61 10.09
CA PRO A 24 1.85 2.41 11.26
C PRO A 24 1.36 1.51 12.40
N GLY A 25 1.28 2.07 13.62
CA GLY A 25 0.58 1.42 14.72
C GLY A 25 -0.84 1.00 14.30
N PHE A 26 -1.21 -0.24 14.64
CA PHE A 26 -2.41 -0.90 14.11
C PHE A 26 -3.34 -1.47 15.18
N THR A 27 -3.21 -1.03 16.43
CA THR A 27 -4.19 -1.38 17.48
C THR A 27 -5.50 -0.61 17.25
N SER A 28 -6.60 -1.03 17.87
CA SER A 28 -7.90 -0.35 17.77
C SER A 28 -7.88 1.12 18.24
N ILE A 29 -6.88 1.52 19.02
CA ILE A 29 -6.68 2.90 19.48
C ILE A 29 -5.61 3.65 18.67
N SER A 30 -4.95 3.00 17.72
CA SER A 30 -3.93 3.63 16.90
C SER A 30 -4.54 4.60 15.89
N MET A 31 -3.77 5.62 15.50
CA MET A 31 -4.25 6.70 14.63
C MET A 31 -4.71 6.20 13.25
N TYR A 32 -4.01 5.24 12.64
CA TYR A 32 -4.36 4.77 11.30
C TYR A 32 -5.76 4.11 11.26
N PRO A 33 -6.08 3.11 12.11
CA PRO A 33 -7.46 2.60 12.23
C PRO A 33 -8.50 3.66 12.59
N LYS A 34 -8.16 4.58 13.50
CA LYS A 34 -9.08 5.63 13.97
C LYS A 34 -9.49 6.62 12.88
N LEU A 35 -8.56 7.02 12.01
CA LEU A 35 -8.86 7.92 10.89
C LEU A 35 -9.80 7.27 9.87
N TRP A 36 -9.65 5.97 9.61
CA TRP A 36 -10.57 5.22 8.75
C TRP A 36 -11.95 5.06 9.37
N GLU A 37 -12.02 4.76 10.67
CA GLU A 37 -13.29 4.70 11.41
C GLU A 37 -14.03 6.03 11.37
N ALA A 38 -13.33 7.14 11.61
CA ALA A 38 -13.89 8.49 11.49
C ALA A 38 -14.34 8.84 10.06
N SER A 39 -13.79 8.16 9.06
CA SER A 39 -14.18 8.29 7.64
C SER A 39 -15.29 7.32 7.23
N GLY A 40 -15.83 6.53 8.16
CA GLY A 40 -16.96 5.61 7.93
C GLY A 40 -16.56 4.17 7.61
N LEU A 41 -15.28 3.79 7.70
CA LEU A 41 -14.81 2.43 7.47
C LEU A 41 -14.50 1.73 8.81
N SER A 42 -15.24 0.68 9.15
CA SER A 42 -15.00 -0.05 10.39
C SER A 42 -13.62 -0.71 10.41
N TYR A 43 -13.07 -0.95 11.60
CA TYR A 43 -11.77 -1.62 11.73
C TYR A 43 -11.75 -3.01 11.07
N LYS A 44 -12.86 -3.76 11.17
CA LYS A 44 -13.01 -5.07 10.52
C LYS A 44 -12.96 -4.92 9.00
N ASP A 45 -13.74 -3.99 8.44
CA ASP A 45 -13.78 -3.81 6.98
C ASP A 45 -12.45 -3.29 6.43
N LEU A 46 -11.73 -2.48 7.21
CA LEU A 46 -10.36 -2.06 6.89
C LEU A 46 -9.40 -3.26 6.78
N LEU A 47 -9.45 -4.21 7.72
CA LEU A 47 -8.66 -5.44 7.65
C LEU A 47 -9.02 -6.26 6.40
N ASP A 48 -10.31 -6.45 6.15
CA ASP A 48 -10.82 -7.18 4.99
C ASP A 48 -10.29 -6.54 3.67
N GLN A 49 -10.29 -5.21 3.58
CA GLN A 49 -9.73 -4.49 2.43
C GLN A 49 -8.20 -4.68 2.29
N LEU A 50 -7.43 -4.59 3.38
CA LEU A 50 -5.98 -4.73 3.33
C LEU A 50 -5.55 -6.14 2.92
N ILE A 51 -6.24 -7.17 3.41
CA ILE A 51 -6.02 -8.57 3.00
C ILE A 51 -6.35 -8.74 1.51
N THR A 52 -7.48 -8.20 1.06
CA THR A 52 -7.89 -8.25 -0.36
C THR A 52 -6.85 -7.61 -1.26
N LEU A 53 -6.35 -6.42 -0.89
CA LEU A 53 -5.29 -5.72 -1.62
C LEU A 53 -3.97 -6.53 -1.65
N ALA A 54 -3.63 -7.21 -0.55
CA ALA A 54 -2.43 -8.04 -0.49
C ALA A 54 -2.52 -9.26 -1.43
N LEU A 55 -3.67 -9.93 -1.46
CA LEU A 55 -3.92 -11.06 -2.36
C LEU A 55 -3.89 -10.62 -3.83
N ALA A 56 -4.55 -9.51 -4.17
CA ALA A 56 -4.54 -8.95 -5.52
C ALA A 56 -3.11 -8.64 -6.00
N ARG A 57 -2.32 -7.94 -5.18
CA ARG A 57 -0.92 -7.62 -5.49
C ARG A 57 -0.05 -8.88 -5.63
N SER A 58 -0.30 -9.90 -4.82
CA SER A 58 0.42 -11.18 -4.91
C SER A 58 0.15 -11.86 -6.24
N LYS A 59 -1.11 -11.90 -6.68
CA LYS A 59 -1.51 -12.46 -7.98
C LYS A 59 -0.87 -11.70 -9.14
N GLU A 60 -0.94 -10.37 -9.14
CA GLU A 60 -0.29 -9.53 -10.16
C GLU A 60 1.20 -9.82 -10.28
N LYS A 61 1.89 -10.01 -9.15
CA LYS A 61 3.31 -10.34 -9.13
C LYS A 61 3.62 -11.71 -9.72
N GLN A 62 2.73 -12.69 -9.54
CA GLN A 62 2.89 -14.03 -10.11
C GLN A 62 2.75 -14.03 -11.64
N ASP A 63 1.94 -13.13 -12.18
CA ASP A 63 1.71 -13.01 -13.64
C ASP A 63 2.88 -12.34 -14.39
N ILE A 64 3.87 -11.78 -13.67
CA ILE A 64 5.05 -11.16 -14.27
C ILE A 64 5.94 -12.24 -14.90
N LYS A 65 6.15 -12.17 -16.22
CA LYS A 65 7.10 -13.03 -16.94
C LYS A 65 8.53 -12.73 -16.50
N ILE A 66 9.14 -13.67 -15.80
CA ILE A 66 10.54 -13.59 -15.31
C ILE A 66 11.53 -14.37 -16.18
N THR A 67 11.06 -15.03 -17.24
CA THR A 67 11.89 -15.85 -18.14
C THR A 67 12.02 -15.17 -19.50
N TYR A 68 13.25 -14.99 -19.96
CA TYR A 68 13.56 -14.62 -21.34
C TYR A 68 13.74 -15.89 -22.18
N GLN A 69 12.89 -16.08 -23.19
CA GLN A 69 13.14 -17.08 -24.22
C GLN A 69 13.79 -16.38 -25.43
N PRO A 70 15.09 -16.63 -25.71
CA PRO A 70 15.69 -16.12 -26.93
C PRO A 70 14.96 -16.70 -28.14
N LYS A 71 14.72 -15.88 -29.18
CA LYS A 71 14.26 -16.41 -30.47
C LYS A 71 15.33 -17.36 -31.01
N ASN A 72 14.97 -18.60 -31.33
CA ASN A 72 15.87 -19.67 -31.78
C ASN A 72 16.46 -19.46 -33.19
N ASP A 73 16.41 -18.25 -33.74
CA ASP A 73 16.68 -17.99 -35.16
C ASP A 73 18.17 -17.78 -35.47
N TRP A 74 19.06 -17.80 -34.47
CA TRP A 74 20.45 -17.35 -34.63
C TRP A 74 21.52 -18.47 -34.74
N TYR A 75 21.19 -19.73 -34.48
CA TYR A 75 22.15 -20.86 -34.53
C TYR A 75 21.90 -21.89 -35.64
N ASN A 76 20.91 -21.69 -36.50
CA ASN A 76 20.68 -22.55 -37.68
C ASN A 76 21.32 -21.93 -38.93
N LYS A 77 22.66 -21.82 -38.94
CA LYS A 77 23.45 -21.57 -40.16
C LYS A 77 24.61 -22.54 -40.23
#